data_AF-A0A2A5SJ16-F1
#
_entry.id   AF-A0A2A5SJ16-F1
#
_cell.length_a   1.000
_cell.length_b   1.000
_cell.length_c   1.000
_cell.angle_alpha   90.00
_cell.angle_beta   90.00
_cell.angle_gamma   90.00
#
_symmetry.space_group_name_H-M   'P 1'
#
loop_
_entity.id
_entity.type
_entity.pdbx_description
1 polymer ?
#
loop_
_entity_poly.entity_id
_entity_poly.type
_entity_poly.pdbx_seq_one_letter_code
_entity_poly.pdbx_strand_id
1 'polypeptide(L)'
;MSEIVKKFIADRFGEKEGTSVNPGNIGDVREFAQELGSFLYQLHRLSTTDAKSPSFENAFAGSDLIFFEAEMIELLKVYQKVVPADLLQEKFDFAAKTKWSKKPVWVLGELLTQNLKVTDGKLVNVKITDKAVIGDPAFDLAIAWTIFDEKHVKYFLRQPKQMRQRLIEQECSPSDRPSEIINHNILMN
;
A
#
# COMPACT_ATOMS: atom_id res chain seq x y z
N MET A 1 -0.01 17.90 8.66
CA MET A 1 -0.38 16.49 8.39
C MET A 1 -1.45 16.51 7.31
N SER A 2 -1.39 15.61 6.31
CA SER A 2 -2.31 15.66 5.14
C SER A 2 -3.73 15.25 5.53
N GLU A 3 -4.71 16.16 5.39
CA GLU A 3 -6.10 15.88 5.73
C GLU A 3 -6.74 14.86 4.78
N ILE A 4 -6.37 14.84 3.49
CA ILE A 4 -6.93 13.87 2.54
C ILE A 4 -6.49 12.43 2.86
N VAL A 5 -5.23 12.24 3.27
CA VAL A 5 -4.69 10.93 3.67
C VAL A 5 -5.32 10.50 5.00
N LYS A 6 -5.46 11.42 5.96
CA LYS A 6 -6.16 11.16 7.22
C LYS A 6 -7.59 10.71 7.00
N LYS A 7 -8.33 11.48 6.19
CA LYS A 7 -9.72 11.14 5.86
C LYS A 7 -9.81 9.79 5.18
N PHE A 8 -8.94 9.49 4.20
CA PHE A 8 -8.94 8.20 3.50
C PHE A 8 -8.76 7.01 4.45
N ILE A 9 -7.82 7.09 5.39
CA ILE A 9 -7.58 6.03 6.37
C ILE A 9 -8.76 5.91 7.35
N ALA A 10 -9.28 7.04 7.85
CA ALA A 10 -10.45 7.05 8.73
C ALA A 10 -11.70 6.48 8.03
N ASP A 11 -11.97 6.85 6.78
CA ASP A 11 -13.10 6.33 6.01
C ASP A 11 -12.99 4.81 5.79
N ARG A 12 -11.77 4.30 5.61
CA ARG A 12 -11.54 2.87 5.35
C ARG A 12 -11.60 2.03 6.62
N PHE A 13 -11.02 2.51 7.71
CA PHE A 13 -10.74 1.71 8.89
C PHE A 13 -11.55 2.12 10.13
N GLY A 14 -12.02 3.36 10.19
CA GLY A 14 -12.53 3.98 11.41
C GLY A 14 -11.43 4.12 12.47
N GLU A 15 -11.84 4.17 13.73
CA GLU A 15 -10.94 4.21 14.89
C GLU A 15 -10.72 2.80 15.46
N LYS A 16 -10.19 1.89 14.63
CA LYS A 16 -9.88 0.52 15.07
C LYS A 16 -8.48 0.45 15.68
N GLU A 17 -8.41 -0.12 16.87
CA GLU A 17 -7.16 -0.54 17.49
C GLU A 17 -6.71 -1.90 16.97
N GLY A 18 -5.40 -2.15 17.05
CA GLY A 18 -4.79 -3.40 16.68
C GLY A 18 -3.32 -3.46 17.06
N THR A 19 -2.71 -4.62 16.89
CA THR A 19 -1.28 -4.82 17.16
C THR A 19 -0.45 -4.60 15.91
N SER A 20 0.81 -4.21 16.06
CA SER A 20 1.70 -4.04 14.91
C SER A 20 1.89 -5.36 14.15
N VAL A 21 1.89 -5.32 12.82
CA VAL A 21 2.01 -6.53 12.01
C VAL A 21 3.33 -7.26 12.29
N ASN A 22 3.25 -8.57 12.39
CA ASN A 22 4.39 -9.47 12.45
C ASN A 22 4.00 -10.83 11.83
N PRO A 23 4.96 -11.71 11.52
CA PRO A 23 4.65 -13.00 10.88
C PRO A 23 3.66 -13.88 11.66
N GLY A 24 3.53 -13.71 12.97
CA GLY A 24 2.65 -14.51 13.83
C GLY A 24 1.23 -13.98 13.98
N ASN A 25 0.90 -12.78 13.49
CA ASN A 25 -0.45 -12.21 13.60
C ASN A 25 -1.14 -11.94 12.26
N ILE A 26 -0.53 -12.31 11.14
CA ILE A 26 -1.17 -12.27 9.83
C ILE A 26 -2.04 -13.52 9.67
N GLY A 27 -3.26 -13.35 9.16
CA GLY A 27 -4.17 -14.45 8.84
C GLY A 27 -3.76 -15.16 7.54
N ASP A 28 -4.69 -15.27 6.59
CA ASP A 28 -4.33 -15.73 5.25
C ASP A 28 -3.39 -14.72 4.58
N VAL A 29 -2.14 -15.12 4.34
CA VAL A 29 -1.08 -14.25 3.82
C VAL A 29 -1.43 -13.71 2.43
N ARG A 30 -2.14 -14.48 1.61
CA ARG A 30 -2.58 -14.02 0.29
C ARG A 30 -3.65 -12.95 0.42
N GLU A 31 -4.66 -13.17 1.26
CA GLU A 31 -5.70 -12.16 1.50
C GLU A 31 -5.11 -10.88 2.07
N PHE A 32 -4.19 -10.99 3.03
CA PHE A 32 -3.50 -9.83 3.62
C PHE A 32 -2.66 -9.06 2.58
N ALA A 33 -1.92 -9.78 1.72
CA ALA A 33 -1.18 -9.17 0.62
C ALA A 33 -2.10 -8.40 -0.33
N GLN A 34 -3.24 -8.98 -0.70
CA GLN A 34 -4.23 -8.33 -1.56
C GLN A 34 -4.88 -7.11 -0.88
N GLU A 35 -5.15 -7.21 0.43
CA GLU A 35 -5.72 -6.12 1.22
C GLU A 35 -4.78 -4.91 1.27
N LEU A 36 -3.51 -5.13 1.62
CA LEU A 36 -2.50 -4.07 1.69
C LEU A 36 -2.20 -3.47 0.30
N GLY A 37 -2.12 -4.32 -0.74
CA GLY A 37 -1.96 -3.85 -2.11
C GLY A 37 -3.16 -3.01 -2.59
N SER A 38 -4.38 -3.40 -2.22
CA SER A 38 -5.61 -2.65 -2.52
C SER A 38 -5.66 -1.30 -1.79
N PHE A 39 -5.17 -1.26 -0.54
CA PHE A 39 -5.04 -0.02 0.22
C PHE A 39 -4.12 0.99 -0.50
N LEU A 40 -2.91 0.58 -0.89
CA LEU A 40 -1.98 1.46 -1.62
C LEU A 40 -2.50 1.84 -3.00
N TYR A 41 -3.15 0.91 -3.70
CA TYR A 41 -3.79 1.21 -4.98
C TYR A 41 -4.83 2.34 -4.87
N GLN A 42 -5.63 2.35 -3.81
CA GLN A 42 -6.63 3.38 -3.58
C GLN A 42 -5.99 4.69 -3.12
N LEU A 43 -4.99 4.63 -2.24
CA LEU A 43 -4.19 5.77 -1.80
C LEU A 43 -3.58 6.53 -3.00
N HIS A 44 -2.97 5.79 -3.94
CA HIS A 44 -2.33 6.35 -5.12
C HIS A 44 -3.29 7.03 -6.12
N ARG A 45 -4.61 6.93 -5.89
CA ARG A 45 -5.66 7.53 -6.73
C ARG A 45 -6.35 8.73 -6.08
N LEU A 46 -6.00 9.07 -4.84
CA LEU A 46 -6.48 10.28 -4.20
C LEU A 46 -5.99 11.52 -4.95
N SER A 47 -6.73 12.62 -4.83
CA SER A 47 -6.27 13.91 -5.36
C SER A 47 -4.96 14.32 -4.71
N THR A 48 -4.00 14.77 -5.49
CA THR A 48 -2.70 15.27 -5.00
C THR A 48 -2.69 16.79 -4.81
N THR A 49 -3.86 17.43 -4.81
CA THR A 49 -4.01 18.87 -4.52
C THR A 49 -3.42 19.17 -3.14
N ASP A 50 -2.63 20.25 -3.06
CA ASP A 50 -1.97 20.73 -1.83
C ASP A 50 -1.02 19.72 -1.15
N ALA A 51 -0.63 18.66 -1.87
CA ALA A 51 0.33 17.71 -1.36
C ALA A 51 1.73 18.32 -1.25
N LYS A 52 2.43 17.97 -0.17
CA LYS A 52 3.83 18.36 0.02
C LYS A 52 4.72 17.56 -0.92
N SER A 53 5.77 18.21 -1.42
CA SER A 53 6.88 17.54 -2.08
C SER A 53 7.86 16.93 -1.07
N PRO A 54 8.71 15.98 -1.49
CA PRO A 54 9.78 15.46 -0.66
C PRO A 54 10.71 16.58 -0.14
N SER A 55 11.12 16.46 1.12
CA SER A 55 11.96 17.45 1.83
C SER A 55 12.66 16.81 3.03
N PHE A 56 13.56 17.56 3.67
CA PHE A 56 14.26 17.10 4.87
C PHE A 56 13.31 16.69 6.00
N GLU A 57 12.19 17.39 6.18
CA GLU A 57 11.20 17.10 7.22
C GLU A 57 10.55 15.71 7.05
N ASN A 58 10.51 15.19 5.82
CA ASN A 58 9.92 13.90 5.48
C ASN A 58 10.94 12.85 5.03
N ALA A 59 12.23 13.05 5.36
CA ALA A 59 13.32 12.17 4.96
C ALA A 59 13.37 11.92 3.44
N PHE A 60 12.91 12.90 2.66
CA PHE A 60 12.84 12.82 1.20
C PHE A 60 12.01 11.64 0.67
N ALA A 61 11.00 11.22 1.43
CA ALA A 61 10.08 10.15 1.03
C ALA A 61 9.54 10.37 -0.39
N GLY A 62 9.49 9.31 -1.20
CA GLY A 62 9.01 9.40 -2.58
C GLY A 62 9.95 10.12 -3.57
N SER A 63 11.18 10.48 -3.18
CA SER A 63 12.19 10.98 -4.13
C SER A 63 12.74 9.86 -5.02
N ASP A 64 13.33 10.23 -6.16
CA ASP A 64 14.07 9.30 -7.02
C ASP A 64 15.13 8.54 -6.19
N LEU A 65 15.27 7.23 -6.42
CA LEU A 65 16.21 6.40 -5.66
C LEU A 65 17.66 6.91 -5.72
N ILE A 66 18.06 7.51 -6.86
CA ILE A 66 19.40 8.10 -7.03
C ILE A 66 19.71 9.21 -6.02
N PHE A 67 18.69 9.87 -5.45
CA PHE A 67 18.86 10.86 -4.40
C PHE A 67 19.63 10.30 -3.18
N PHE A 68 19.47 9.00 -2.91
CA PHE A 68 20.06 8.33 -1.76
C PHE A 68 21.43 7.69 -2.05
N GLU A 69 22.02 7.91 -3.24
CA GLU A 69 23.26 7.25 -3.68
C GLU A 69 24.42 7.46 -2.70
N ALA A 70 24.68 8.71 -2.31
CA ALA A 70 25.78 9.04 -1.40
C ALA A 70 25.60 8.38 -0.03
N GLU A 71 24.37 8.37 0.50
CA GLU A 71 24.05 7.71 1.77
C GLU A 71 24.22 6.19 1.65
N MET A 72 23.73 5.59 0.56
CA MET A 72 23.91 4.16 0.30
C MET A 72 25.39 3.75 0.24
N ILE A 73 26.22 4.52 -0.46
CA ILE A 73 27.67 4.27 -0.54
C ILE A 73 28.31 4.30 0.85
N GLU A 74 27.97 5.29 1.69
CA GLU A 74 28.51 5.37 3.05
C GLU A 74 28.03 4.22 3.93
N LEU A 75 26.74 3.84 3.84
CA LEU A 75 26.20 2.69 4.57
C LEU A 75 26.88 1.38 4.14
N LEU A 76 27.11 1.17 2.85
CA LEU A 76 27.79 -0.03 2.37
C LEU A 76 29.22 -0.12 2.87
N LYS A 77 29.97 0.99 2.95
CA LYS A 77 31.31 1.02 3.57
C LYS A 77 31.28 0.62 5.04
N VAL A 78 30.30 1.14 5.79
CA VAL A 78 30.15 0.82 7.22
C VAL A 78 29.81 -0.66 7.44
N TYR A 79 28.92 -1.21 6.61
CA TYR A 79 28.36 -2.55 6.80
C TYR A 79 28.97 -3.64 5.90
N GLN A 80 30.04 -3.35 5.15
CA GLN A 80 30.65 -4.28 4.18
C GLN A 80 31.05 -5.65 4.74
N LYS A 81 31.21 -5.78 6.06
CA LYS A 81 31.54 -7.06 6.73
C LYS A 81 30.32 -7.90 7.08
N VAL A 82 29.11 -7.34 6.97
CA VAL A 82 27.84 -7.95 7.41
C VAL A 82 26.90 -8.19 6.23
N VAL A 83 27.03 -7.40 5.16
CA VAL A 83 26.19 -7.49 3.96
C VAL A 83 27.04 -7.72 2.71
N PRO A 84 26.49 -8.33 1.63
CA PRO A 84 27.18 -8.46 0.36
C PRO A 84 27.23 -7.10 -0.37
N ALA A 85 28.12 -6.21 0.07
CA ALA A 85 28.14 -4.80 -0.35
C ALA A 85 28.23 -4.62 -1.87
N ASP A 86 29.11 -5.36 -2.55
CA ASP A 86 29.28 -5.25 -4.01
C ASP A 86 27.98 -5.60 -4.76
N LEU A 87 27.29 -6.66 -4.32
CA LEU A 87 26.01 -7.06 -4.90
C LEU A 87 24.93 -6.00 -4.65
N LEU A 88 24.88 -5.43 -3.44
CA LEU A 88 23.90 -4.39 -3.10
C LEU A 88 24.15 -3.10 -3.90
N GLN A 89 25.42 -2.71 -4.11
CA GLN A 89 25.77 -1.58 -4.97
C GLN A 89 25.32 -1.85 -6.42
N GLU A 90 25.62 -3.03 -6.97
CA GLU A 90 25.18 -3.40 -8.33
C GLU A 90 23.65 -3.30 -8.48
N LYS A 91 22.90 -3.81 -7.51
CA LYS A 91 21.42 -3.73 -7.54
C LYS A 91 20.91 -2.31 -7.37
N PHE A 92 21.55 -1.51 -6.52
CA PHE A 92 21.21 -0.10 -6.38
C PHE A 92 21.44 0.66 -7.69
N ASP A 93 22.63 0.53 -8.30
CA ASP A 93 22.98 1.18 -9.56
C ASP A 93 22.02 0.80 -10.69
N PHE A 94 21.60 -0.47 -10.72
CA PHE A 94 20.60 -0.95 -11.67
C PHE A 94 19.23 -0.31 -11.42
N ALA A 95 18.75 -0.33 -10.18
CA ALA A 95 17.44 0.22 -9.81
C ALA A 95 17.39 1.75 -9.98
N ALA A 96 18.45 2.46 -9.62
CA ALA A 96 18.53 3.92 -9.69
C ALA A 96 18.51 4.48 -11.12
N LYS A 97 18.79 3.64 -12.13
CA LYS A 97 18.58 3.98 -13.55
C LYS A 97 17.10 4.02 -13.95
N THR A 98 16.23 3.39 -13.17
CA THR A 98 14.79 3.41 -13.41
C THR A 98 14.15 4.60 -12.68
N LYS A 99 13.23 5.30 -13.35
CA LYS A 99 12.54 6.46 -12.79
C LYS A 99 11.04 6.32 -12.96
N TRP A 100 10.30 6.77 -11.95
CA TRP A 100 8.86 6.97 -12.10
C TRP A 100 8.58 8.14 -13.04
N SER A 101 7.97 7.83 -14.19
CA SER A 101 7.69 8.82 -15.26
C SER A 101 6.23 9.27 -15.32
N LYS A 102 5.36 8.73 -14.47
CA LYS A 102 3.95 9.12 -14.40
C LYS A 102 3.76 10.24 -13.38
N LYS A 103 2.52 10.73 -13.26
CA LYS A 103 2.16 11.69 -12.22
C LYS A 103 2.55 11.14 -10.84
N PRO A 104 3.15 11.97 -9.96
CA PRO A 104 3.46 11.55 -8.61
C PRO A 104 2.15 11.23 -7.86
N VAL A 105 2.24 10.29 -6.93
CA VAL A 105 1.09 9.82 -6.14
C VAL A 105 1.40 9.99 -4.66
N TRP A 106 0.38 9.91 -3.81
CA TRP A 106 0.60 9.91 -2.37
C TRP A 106 1.50 8.75 -1.93
N VAL A 107 2.50 9.09 -1.14
CA VAL A 107 3.46 8.21 -0.47
C VAL A 107 3.37 8.54 1.02
N LEU A 108 3.18 7.54 1.87
CA LEU A 108 3.12 7.70 3.32
C LEU A 108 4.49 7.95 3.92
N GLY A 109 5.55 7.39 3.32
CA GLY A 109 6.95 7.64 3.67
C GLY A 109 7.45 6.86 4.89
N GLU A 110 6.55 6.40 5.74
CA GLU A 110 6.84 5.51 6.88
C GLU A 110 5.90 4.30 6.90
N LEU A 111 5.67 3.69 5.74
CA LEU A 111 4.91 2.44 5.65
C LEU A 111 5.75 1.26 6.14
N LEU A 112 5.90 1.17 7.45
CA LEU A 112 6.70 0.16 8.15
C LEU A 112 5.79 -0.78 8.97
N THR A 113 6.29 -1.96 9.32
CA THR A 113 5.49 -2.98 10.03
C THR A 113 4.93 -2.47 11.37
N GLN A 114 5.66 -1.61 12.08
CA GLN A 114 5.17 -1.00 13.31
C GLN A 114 3.95 -0.08 13.12
N ASN A 115 3.76 0.44 11.90
CA ASN A 115 2.67 1.36 11.55
C ASN A 115 1.46 0.64 10.95
N LEU A 116 1.57 -0.61 10.53
CA LEU A 116 0.44 -1.44 10.10
C LEU A 116 -0.20 -2.12 11.31
N LYS A 117 -1.52 -1.96 11.49
CA LYS A 117 -2.25 -2.53 12.63
C LYS A 117 -3.12 -3.69 12.18
N VAL A 118 -3.04 -4.78 12.94
CA VAL A 118 -3.69 -6.05 12.64
C VAL A 118 -4.50 -6.54 13.85
N THR A 119 -5.71 -7.01 13.54
CA THR A 119 -6.63 -7.69 14.46
C THR A 119 -7.27 -8.85 13.70
N ASP A 120 -7.34 -10.03 14.33
CA ASP A 120 -7.88 -11.27 13.72
C ASP A 120 -7.30 -11.59 12.33
N GLY A 121 -6.00 -11.34 12.17
CA GLY A 121 -5.29 -11.64 10.92
C GLY A 121 -5.50 -10.64 9.78
N LYS A 122 -6.23 -9.54 9.99
CA LYS A 122 -6.60 -8.56 8.96
C LYS A 122 -6.04 -7.17 9.23
N LEU A 123 -5.76 -6.41 8.18
CA LEU A 123 -5.33 -5.02 8.31
C LEU A 123 -6.50 -4.17 8.80
N VAL A 124 -6.39 -3.62 10.01
CA VAL A 124 -7.45 -2.81 10.62
C VAL A 124 -7.11 -1.34 10.73
N ASN A 125 -5.84 -0.95 10.57
CA ASN A 125 -5.44 0.46 10.56
C ASN A 125 -4.04 0.64 9.95
N VAL A 126 -3.74 1.85 9.51
CA VAL A 126 -2.40 2.29 9.12
C VAL A 126 -2.11 3.58 9.88
N LYS A 127 -1.14 3.55 10.79
CA LYS A 127 -0.72 4.73 11.55
C LYS A 127 -0.12 5.75 10.60
N ILE A 128 -0.71 6.95 10.59
CA ILE A 128 -0.24 8.07 9.78
C ILE A 128 0.81 8.85 10.54
N THR A 129 1.82 9.31 9.82
CA THR A 129 2.80 10.27 10.31
C THR A 129 2.77 11.54 9.45
N ASP A 130 3.50 12.56 9.87
CA ASP A 130 3.63 13.82 9.13
C ASP A 130 4.57 13.72 7.92
N LYS A 131 5.05 12.52 7.59
CA LYS A 131 5.97 12.22 6.48
C LYS A 131 5.29 12.04 5.13
N ALA A 132 3.96 12.00 5.09
CA ALA A 132 3.23 11.79 3.84
C ALA A 132 3.45 12.95 2.84
N VAL A 133 3.79 12.57 1.61
CA VAL A 133 4.16 13.45 0.49
C VAL A 133 3.64 12.88 -0.83
N ILE A 134 3.88 13.57 -1.94
CA ILE A 134 3.72 13.00 -3.27
C ILE A 134 5.06 12.63 -3.88
N GLY A 135 5.12 11.50 -4.60
CA GLY A 135 6.35 11.03 -5.24
C GLY A 135 6.23 9.69 -5.94
N ASP A 136 7.36 8.98 -6.00
CA ASP A 136 7.48 7.62 -6.54
C ASP A 136 6.81 6.59 -5.60
N PRO A 137 5.81 5.82 -6.07
CA PRO A 137 5.15 4.80 -5.27
C PRO A 137 6.08 3.67 -4.80
N ALA A 138 7.24 3.47 -5.45
CA ALA A 138 8.19 2.43 -5.08
C ALA A 138 8.61 2.51 -3.60
N PHE A 139 8.62 3.72 -3.03
CA PHE A 139 9.00 3.98 -1.65
C PHE A 139 8.14 3.18 -0.66
N ASP A 140 6.81 3.24 -0.80
CA ASP A 140 5.89 2.48 0.05
C ASP A 140 5.73 1.03 -0.40
N LEU A 141 5.88 0.74 -1.70
CA LEU A 141 5.76 -0.63 -2.21
C LEU A 141 6.88 -1.56 -1.71
N ALA A 142 8.02 -1.01 -1.27
CA ALA A 142 9.14 -1.77 -0.71
C ALA A 142 8.73 -2.63 0.50
N ILE A 143 7.70 -2.25 1.26
CA ILE A 143 7.19 -3.00 2.41
C ILE A 143 6.82 -4.46 2.07
N ALA A 144 6.50 -4.73 0.81
CA ALA A 144 6.14 -6.06 0.35
C ALA A 144 7.23 -7.09 0.63
N TRP A 145 8.51 -6.73 0.43
CA TRP A 145 9.65 -7.62 0.64
C TRP A 145 10.05 -7.74 2.12
N THR A 146 9.47 -6.92 2.99
CA THR A 146 9.63 -7.05 4.45
C THR A 146 8.62 -8.04 5.05
N ILE A 147 7.41 -8.12 4.46
CA ILE A 147 6.30 -8.90 5.03
C ILE A 147 6.10 -10.24 4.31
N PHE A 148 6.30 -10.28 3.00
CA PHE A 148 5.89 -11.39 2.15
C PHE A 148 7.08 -12.15 1.57
N ASP A 149 6.88 -13.45 1.36
CA ASP A 149 7.74 -14.20 0.45
C ASP A 149 7.50 -13.79 -1.02
N GLU A 150 8.36 -14.27 -1.91
CA GLU A 150 8.29 -13.99 -3.35
C GLU A 150 6.93 -14.38 -3.97
N LYS A 151 6.33 -15.49 -3.52
CA LYS A 151 5.02 -15.95 -3.99
C LYS A 151 3.93 -14.95 -3.61
N HIS A 152 4.01 -14.31 -2.45
CA HIS A 152 2.97 -13.42 -1.95
C HIS A 152 3.15 -11.96 -2.36
N VAL A 153 4.39 -11.51 -2.64
CA VAL A 153 4.65 -10.19 -3.28
C VAL A 153 3.82 -10.02 -4.56
N LYS A 154 3.66 -11.08 -5.37
CA LYS A 154 2.85 -11.00 -6.60
C LYS A 154 1.37 -10.72 -6.33
N TYR A 155 0.82 -11.14 -5.19
CA TYR A 155 -0.57 -10.85 -4.83
C TYR A 155 -0.74 -9.42 -4.33
N PHE A 156 0.28 -8.90 -3.63
CA PHE A 156 0.36 -7.50 -3.23
C PHE A 156 0.46 -6.54 -4.43
N LEU A 157 1.35 -6.83 -5.39
CA LEU A 157 1.56 -5.99 -6.57
C LEU A 157 0.43 -6.11 -7.62
N ARG A 158 -0.41 -7.14 -7.52
CA ARG A 158 -1.49 -7.38 -8.48
C ARG A 158 -2.62 -6.38 -8.21
N GLN A 159 -2.76 -5.39 -9.10
CA GLN A 159 -3.88 -4.46 -9.06
C GLN A 159 -5.21 -5.24 -9.04
N PRO A 160 -6.13 -4.95 -8.11
CA PRO A 160 -7.40 -5.63 -8.06
C PRO A 160 -8.31 -5.10 -9.18
N LYS A 161 -8.20 -5.65 -10.39
CA LYS A 161 -9.30 -5.60 -11.38
C LYS A 161 -10.56 -6.33 -10.88
N GLN A 162 -10.47 -7.09 -9.78
CA GLN A 162 -11.52 -8.01 -9.31
C GLN A 162 -12.20 -7.64 -7.97
N MET A 163 -11.82 -6.56 -7.29
CA MET A 163 -12.50 -6.18 -6.02
C MET A 163 -13.72 -5.25 -6.20
N ARG A 164 -14.24 -5.06 -7.43
CA ARG A 164 -15.55 -4.41 -7.61
C ARG A 164 -16.72 -5.27 -7.12
N GLN A 165 -16.55 -6.59 -6.99
CA GLN A 165 -17.67 -7.46 -6.63
C GLN A 165 -17.96 -7.47 -5.11
N ARG A 166 -16.92 -7.46 -4.24
CA ARG A 166 -17.14 -7.53 -2.78
C ARG A 166 -17.59 -6.22 -2.13
N LEU A 167 -17.27 -5.06 -2.71
CA LEU A 167 -17.72 -3.77 -2.18
C LEU A 167 -19.19 -3.49 -2.57
N ILE A 168 -19.64 -3.92 -3.75
CA ILE A 168 -21.05 -3.82 -4.16
C ILE A 168 -21.95 -4.74 -3.33
N GLU A 169 -21.45 -5.91 -2.92
CA GLU A 169 -22.20 -6.85 -2.08
C GLU A 169 -22.28 -6.44 -0.60
N GLN A 170 -21.38 -5.58 -0.11
CA GLN A 170 -21.42 -5.06 1.26
C GLN A 170 -22.19 -3.72 1.41
N GLU A 171 -22.41 -2.99 0.31
CA GLU A 171 -23.20 -1.75 0.30
C GLU A 171 -24.68 -1.95 -0.05
N CYS A 172 -25.10 -3.13 -0.50
CA CYS A 172 -26.51 -3.45 -0.73
C CYS A 172 -27.16 -4.03 0.53
N SER A 173 -28.03 -3.24 1.17
CA SER A 173 -28.99 -3.74 2.16
C SER A 173 -29.87 -4.83 1.51
N PRO A 174 -30.27 -5.90 2.23
CA PRO A 174 -31.23 -6.89 1.74
C PRO A 174 -32.57 -6.29 1.25
N SER A 175 -32.85 -5.03 1.60
CA SER A 175 -34.05 -4.28 1.21
C SER A 175 -34.05 -3.75 -0.23
N ASP A 176 -32.90 -3.71 -0.91
CA ASP A 176 -32.78 -3.10 -2.25
C ASP A 176 -32.79 -4.12 -3.39
N ARG A 177 -33.16 -5.38 -3.10
CA ARG A 177 -33.42 -6.37 -4.15
C ARG A 177 -34.79 -6.07 -4.78
N PRO A 178 -34.88 -5.83 -6.11
CA PRO A 178 -36.17 -5.69 -6.76
C PRO A 178 -36.97 -6.99 -6.58
N SER A 179 -38.13 -6.88 -5.95
CA SER A 179 -39.12 -7.94 -5.85
C SER A 179 -39.77 -8.13 -7.22
N GLU A 180 -39.19 -9.00 -8.06
CA GLU A 180 -39.93 -9.52 -9.20
C GLU A 180 -40.90 -10.60 -8.74
N ILE A 181 -42.12 -10.11 -8.57
CA ILE A 181 -43.37 -10.81 -8.39
C ILE A 181 -43.59 -11.81 -9.53
N ILE A 182 -43.94 -13.02 -9.13
CA ILE A 182 -44.54 -14.08 -9.93
C ILE A 182 -45.71 -13.52 -10.75
N ASN A 183 -45.74 -13.78 -12.07
CA ASN A 183 -47.02 -13.98 -12.74
C ASN A 183 -46.95 -15.12 -13.76
N HIS A 184 -47.92 -16.01 -13.59
CA HIS A 184 -48.24 -17.22 -14.33
C HIS A 184 -48.58 -16.98 -15.80
N ASN A 185 -48.30 -18.01 -16.61
CA ASN A 185 -49.03 -18.54 -17.79
C ASN A 185 -49.74 -17.56 -18.74
N ILE A 186 -49.47 -17.70 -20.05
CA ILE A 186 -50.46 -18.07 -21.09
C ILE A 186 -49.71 -18.45 -22.40
N LEU A 187 -49.85 -19.73 -22.76
CA LEU A 187 -50.04 -20.32 -24.10
C LEU A 187 -49.93 -19.42 -25.34
N MET A 188 -49.07 -19.78 -26.31
CA MET A 188 -49.44 -20.36 -27.62
C MET A 188 -48.34 -20.16 -28.69
N ASN A 189 -48.09 -21.26 -29.41
CA ASN A 189 -47.40 -21.48 -30.68
C ASN A 189 -45.88 -21.29 -30.75
#